data_AF-A0A846NCU2-F1
#
_entry.id   AF-A0A846NCU2-F1
#
_cell.length_a   1.000
_cell.length_b   1.000
_cell.length_c   1.000
_cell.angle_alpha   90.00
_cell.angle_beta   90.00
_cell.angle_gamma   90.00
#
_symmetry.space_group_name_H-M   'P 1'
#
loop_
_entity.id
_entity.type
_entity.pdbx_description
1 polymer ?
#
loop_
_entity_poly.entity_id
_entity_poly.type
_entity_poly.pdbx_seq_one_letter_code
_entity_poly.pdbx_strand_id
1 'polypeptide(L)' 'KLAGIFAHEAFGHLSEADFLYENNRLARIMRLGRVFGPEELDIIDEAPIKGEGGYYLYDDEGVPAGKTYLIRQ' A
#
# COMPACT_ATOMS: atom_id res chain seq x y z
N LYS A 1 -10.91 10.24 -8.70
CA LYS A 1 -10.33 9.32 -9.71
C LYS A 1 -8.82 9.50 -9.87
N LEU A 2 -8.31 10.70 -10.18
CA LEU A 2 -6.86 10.91 -10.35
C LEU A 2 -6.05 10.67 -9.06
N ALA A 3 -6.52 11.14 -7.91
CA ALA A 3 -5.81 10.97 -6.63
C ALA A 3 -5.61 9.49 -6.25
N GLY A 4 -6.60 8.63 -6.51
CA GLY A 4 -6.48 7.19 -6.25
C GLY A 4 -5.47 6.52 -7.18
N ILE A 5 -5.47 6.87 -8.47
CA ILE A 5 -4.47 6.39 -9.44
C ILE A 5 -3.08 6.91 -9.04
N PHE A 6 -2.96 8.18 -8.65
CA PHE A 6 -1.70 8.72 -8.16
C PHE A 6 -1.18 7.95 -6.94
N ALA A 7 -2.05 7.64 -5.97
CA ALA A 7 -1.66 6.84 -4.81
C ALA A 7 -1.23 5.41 -5.21
N HIS A 8 -1.93 4.78 -6.16
CA HIS A 8 -1.60 3.45 -6.66
C HIS A 8 -0.21 3.42 -7.31
N GLU A 9 0.08 4.33 -8.23
CA GLU A 9 1.36 4.37 -8.96
C GLU A 9 2.51 4.87 -8.07
N ALA A 10 2.27 5.88 -7.23
CA ALA A 10 3.32 6.51 -6.44
C ALA A 10 3.64 5.77 -5.15
N PHE A 11 2.70 5.01 -4.58
CA PHE A 11 2.88 4.34 -3.29
C PHE A 11 2.41 2.89 -3.25
N GLY A 12 1.43 2.48 -4.06
CA GLY A 12 0.97 1.10 -4.13
C GLY A 12 2.10 0.16 -4.56
N HIS A 13 2.50 0.23 -5.83
CA HIS A 13 3.59 -0.60 -6.37
C HIS A 13 4.91 -0.43 -5.61
N LEU A 14 5.24 0.80 -5.18
CA LEU A 14 6.49 1.05 -4.44
C LEU A 14 6.50 0.44 -3.03
N SER A 15 5.36 0.00 -2.51
CA SER A 15 5.25 -0.67 -1.20
C SER A 15 5.19 -2.19 -1.31
N GLU A 16 5.21 -2.75 -2.53
CA GLU A 16 5.32 -4.19 -2.75
C GLU A 16 6.72 -4.68 -2.36
N ALA A 17 6.78 -5.74 -1.55
CA ALA A 17 8.00 -6.15 -0.88
C ALA A 17 9.08 -6.67 -1.83
N ASP A 18 8.66 -7.34 -2.90
CA ASP A 18 9.52 -7.80 -4.00
C ASP A 18 10.16 -6.61 -4.75
N PHE A 19 9.38 -5.59 -5.09
CA PHE A 19 9.89 -4.39 -5.74
C PHE A 19 10.95 -3.67 -4.87
N LEU A 20 10.70 -3.58 -3.56
CA LEU A 20 11.66 -3.01 -2.61
C LEU A 20 12.93 -3.85 -2.48
N TYR A 21 12.80 -5.17 -2.43
CA TYR A 21 13.91 -6.10 -2.31
C TYR A 21 14.89 -5.97 -3.49
N GLU A 22 14.37 -5.82 -4.70
CA GLU A 22 15.20 -5.65 -5.91
C GLU A 22 15.83 -4.25 -6.02
N ASN A 23 15.27 -3.24 -5.34
CA ASN A 23 15.72 -1.85 -5.42
C ASN A 23 16.32 -1.33 -4.10
N ASN A 24 17.62 -1.60 -3.91
CA ASN A 24 18.39 -1.16 -2.74
C ASN A 24 18.29 0.33 -2.39
N ARG A 25 18.09 1.22 -3.39
CA ARG A 25 17.94 2.65 -3.12
C ARG A 25 16.56 2.93 -2.53
N LEU A 26 15.53 2.34 -3.10
CA LEU A 26 14.17 2.53 -2.65
C LEU A 26 13.92 1.87 -1.29
N ALA A 27 14.50 0.69 -1.03
CA ALA A 27 14.46 0.04 0.28
C ALA A 27 14.99 0.92 1.43
N ARG A 28 15.94 1.82 1.15
CA ARG A 28 16.43 2.80 2.15
C ARG A 28 15.46 3.95 2.40
N ILE A 29 14.61 4.27 1.43
CA ILE A 29 13.65 5.38 1.48
C ILE A 29 12.34 4.89 2.10
N MET A 30 11.80 3.78 1.58
CA MET A 30 10.53 3.17 1.96
C MET A 30 10.71 2.29 3.20
N ARG A 31 11.04 2.94 4.32
CA ARG A 31 11.23 2.28 5.62
C ARG A 31 10.14 2.70 6.61
N LEU A 32 9.79 1.79 7.51
CA LEU A 32 8.86 2.09 8.59
C LEU A 32 9.34 3.30 9.42
N GLY A 33 8.39 4.14 9.83
CA GLY A 33 8.66 5.38 10.57
C GLY A 33 9.18 6.55 9.73
N ARG A 34 9.34 6.38 8.41
CA ARG A 34 9.59 7.51 7.52
C ARG A 34 8.28 8.29 7.33
N VAL A 35 8.32 9.59 7.62
CA VAL A 35 7.20 10.49 7.36
C VAL A 35 7.09 10.78 5.86
N PHE A 36 5.89 10.60 5.33
CA PHE A 36 5.52 10.93 3.95
C PHE A 36 4.26 11.78 3.97
N GLY A 37 4.34 13.01 3.44
CA GLY A 37 3.21 13.93 3.41
C GLY A 37 2.87 14.57 4.77
N PRO A 38 1.70 15.24 4.86
CA PRO A 38 1.25 15.97 6.06
C PRO A 38 0.59 15.05 7.10
N GLU A 39 0.35 15.55 8.31
CA GLU A 39 -0.19 14.81 9.48
C GLU A 39 -1.62 14.27 9.32
N GLU A 40 -2.29 14.58 8.22
CA GLU A 40 -3.63 14.09 7.89
C GLU A 40 -3.61 13.01 6.80
N LEU A 41 -2.44 12.65 6.27
CA LEU A 41 -2.33 11.69 5.17
C LEU A 41 -2.20 10.25 5.68
N ASP A 42 -3.22 9.44 5.38
CA ASP A 42 -3.16 7.98 5.47
C ASP A 42 -3.26 7.36 4.06
N ILE A 43 -2.46 6.31 3.82
CA ILE A 43 -2.60 5.44 2.65
C ILE A 43 -2.77 4.01 3.15
N ILE A 44 -3.89 3.40 2.77
CA ILE A 44 -4.32 2.10 3.24
C ILE A 44 -4.53 1.19 2.03
N ASP A 45 -3.98 -0.02 2.09
CA ASP A 45 -4.37 -1.13 1.24
C ASP A 45 -5.40 -1.99 1.99
N GLU A 46 -6.59 -2.13 1.42
CA GLU A 46 -7.71 -2.84 2.04
C GLU A 46 -8.60 -3.48 0.97
N ALA A 47 -8.49 -4.80 0.85
CA ALA A 47 -9.32 -5.59 -0.06
C ALA A 47 -10.75 -5.91 0.42
N PRO A 48 -11.07 -6.14 1.70
CA PRO A 48 -12.40 -6.63 2.09
C PRO A 48 -13.52 -5.56 2.10
N ILE A 49 -13.49 -4.59 1.19
CA ILE A 49 -14.51 -3.55 1.01
C ILE A 49 -15.59 -4.02 0.01
N LYS A 50 -16.75 -4.43 0.53
CA LYS A 50 -17.84 -4.95 -0.30
C LYS A 50 -18.29 -3.96 -1.38
N GLY A 51 -18.36 -4.44 -2.62
CA GLY A 51 -18.85 -3.68 -3.78
C GLY A 51 -17.76 -2.96 -4.57
N GLU A 52 -16.52 -2.95 -4.09
CA GLU A 52 -15.37 -2.38 -4.80
C GLU A 52 -14.70 -3.42 -5.72
N GLY A 53 -14.05 -2.95 -6.79
CA GLY A 53 -13.47 -3.81 -7.82
C GLY A 53 -12.31 -4.69 -7.36
N GLY A 54 -11.61 -4.30 -6.28
CA GLY A 54 -10.52 -5.06 -5.66
C GLY A 54 -10.96 -6.00 -4.54
N TYR A 55 -12.27 -6.29 -4.42
CA TYR A 55 -12.81 -7.05 -3.30
C TYR A 55 -12.39 -8.53 -3.32
N TYR A 56 -11.74 -8.98 -2.24
CA TYR A 56 -11.51 -10.39 -1.93
C TYR A 56 -11.42 -10.62 -0.41
N LEU A 57 -11.65 -11.87 0.03
CA LEU A 57 -11.58 -12.27 1.45
C LEU A 57 -10.31 -13.05 1.81
N TYR A 58 -9.72 -13.71 0.82
CA TYR A 58 -8.47 -14.46 0.92
C TYR A 58 -7.70 -14.22 -0.36
N ASP A 59 -6.37 -14.11 -0.28
CA ASP A 59 -5.51 -14.09 -1.46
C ASP A 59 -5.37 -15.48 -2.08
N ASP A 60 -4.60 -15.57 -3.17
CA ASP A 60 -4.38 -16.82 -3.90
C ASP A 60 -3.58 -17.88 -3.11
N GLU A 61 -2.94 -17.50 -2.01
CA GLU A 61 -2.24 -18.39 -1.08
C GLU A 61 -3.11 -18.79 0.12
N GLY A 62 -4.33 -18.27 0.21
CA GLY A 62 -5.28 -18.54 1.29
C GLY A 62 -5.06 -17.69 2.55
N VAL A 63 -4.27 -16.62 2.48
CA VAL A 63 -4.09 -15.68 3.58
C VAL A 63 -5.32 -14.77 3.67
N PRO A 64 -5.93 -14.60 4.86
CA PRO A 64 -7.07 -13.71 5.03
C PRO A 64 -6.71 -12.27 4.66
N ALA A 65 -7.56 -11.64 3.84
CA ALA A 65 -7.44 -10.25 3.48
C ALA A 65 -7.62 -9.35 4.72
N GLY A 66 -6.88 -8.25 4.75
CA GLY A 66 -6.85 -7.34 5.90
C GLY A 66 -6.69 -5.89 5.50
N LYS A 67 -6.59 -5.06 6.53
CA LYS A 67 -6.31 -3.64 6.40
C LYS A 67 -4.84 -3.38 6.71
N THR A 68 -4.11 -2.87 5.72
CA THR A 68 -2.67 -2.58 5.84
C THR A 68 -2.43 -1.09 5.67
N TYR A 69 -1.84 -0.45 6.68
CA TYR A 69 -1.42 0.94 6.58
C TYR A 69 -0.05 1.01 5.93
N LEU A 70 0.02 1.59 4.73
CA LEU A 70 1.27 1.86 4.02
C LEU A 70 1.88 3.19 4.48
N ILE A 71 1.02 4.19 4.71
CA ILE A 71 1.36 5.45 5.37
C ILE A 71 0.37 5.68 6.49
N ARG A 72 0.88 6.04 7.67
CA ARG A 72 0.11 6.34 8.86
C ARG A 72 0.75 7.48 9.65
N GLN A 73 -0.10 8.33 10.19
CA GLN A 73 0.25 9.42 11.10
C GLN A 73 0.29 8.94 12.55
#